data_AF-A0A5E5PPV7-F1
#
_entry.id   AF-A0A5E5PPV7-F1
#
_cell.length_a   1.000
_cell.length_b   1.000
_cell.length_c   1.000
_cell.angle_alpha   90.00
_cell.angle_beta   90.00
_cell.angle_gamma   90.00
#
_symmetry.space_group_name_H-M   'P 1'
#
loop_
_entity.id
_entity.type
_entity.pdbx_description
1 polymer ?
#
loop_
_entity_poly.entity_id
_entity_poly.type
_entity_poly.pdbx_seq_one_letter_code
_entity_poly.pdbx_strand_id
1 'polypeptide(L)'
;MLIEVCCDQFRKKVIKFHPGLNVVLGDSVATNSIGKSTLLMVLDFIFGGETFLDHNKDVVRELGDHDYFFAFVFDKNNYFFRRGTHTPDIVYACNDKYEEKKPLSIEDYKVFLKSATHFKILI
;
A
#
# COMPACT_ATOMS: atom_id res chain seq x y z
N MET A 1 11.11 0.33 -5.92
CA MET A 1 10.35 1.56 -5.66
C MET A 1 8.87 1.25 -5.81
N LEU A 2 8.01 1.77 -4.93
CA LEU A 2 6.56 1.75 -5.13
C LEU A 2 6.21 2.55 -6.39
N ILE A 3 5.38 2.01 -7.28
CA ILE A 3 4.98 2.70 -8.51
C ILE A 3 3.48 3.02 -8.56
N GLU A 4 2.65 2.23 -7.88
CA GLU A 4 1.22 2.52 -7.80
C GLU A 4 0.56 1.84 -6.60
N VAL A 5 -0.54 2.45 -6.17
CA VAL A 5 -1.51 1.91 -5.22
C VAL A 5 -2.91 2.23 -5.73
N CYS A 6 -3.77 1.23 -5.72
CA CYS A 6 -5.12 1.27 -6.22
C CYS A 6 -6.09 0.79 -5.14
N CYS A 7 -7.21 1.47 -4.99
CA CYS A 7 -8.29 1.07 -4.11
C CYS A 7 -9.60 1.68 -4.61
N ASP A 8 -10.68 0.91 -4.58
CA ASP A 8 -11.99 1.41 -4.99
C ASP A 8 -12.55 2.49 -4.06
N GLN A 9 -12.07 2.55 -2.83
CA GLN A 9 -12.48 3.58 -1.89
C GLN A 9 -11.77 4.92 -2.11
N PHE A 10 -10.73 4.96 -2.95
CA PHE A 10 -10.07 6.21 -3.28
C PHE A 10 -10.91 7.05 -4.25
N ARG A 11 -10.99 8.37 -3.99
CA ARG A 11 -11.58 9.33 -4.95
C ARG A 11 -10.92 9.24 -6.32
N LYS A 12 -9.58 9.15 -6.33
CA LYS A 12 -8.81 8.78 -7.51
C LYS A 12 -8.36 7.34 -7.33
N LYS A 13 -9.04 6.42 -8.02
CA LYS A 13 -8.88 4.96 -7.92
C LYS A 13 -7.43 4.49 -7.93
N VAL A 14 -6.54 5.21 -8.62
CA VAL A 14 -5.12 4.90 -8.75
C VAL A 14 -4.27 6.10 -8.35
N ILE A 15 -3.34 5.87 -7.43
CA ILE A 15 -2.27 6.80 -7.07
C ILE A 15 -0.98 6.26 -7.68
N LYS A 16 -0.37 7.03 -8.59
CA LYS A 16 0.91 6.69 -9.23
C LYS A 16 2.05 7.43 -8.57
N PHE A 17 3.16 6.74 -8.38
CA PHE A 17 4.39 7.27 -7.82
C PHE A 17 5.47 7.34 -8.89
N HIS A 18 6.36 8.32 -8.76
CA HIS A 18 7.49 8.49 -9.66
C HIS A 18 8.81 8.49 -8.87
N PRO A 19 9.96 8.26 -9.54
CA PRO A 19 11.26 8.42 -8.91
C PRO A 19 11.45 9.82 -8.33
N GLY A 20 12.13 9.89 -7.19
CA GLY A 20 12.40 11.14 -6.47
C GLY A 20 11.30 11.52 -5.48
N LEU A 21 11.06 12.83 -5.34
CA LEU A 21 10.15 13.39 -4.34
C LEU A 21 8.70 13.35 -4.83
N ASN A 22 7.85 12.58 -4.16
CA ASN A 22 6.40 12.62 -4.35
C ASN A 22 5.79 13.51 -3.25
N VAL A 23 4.87 14.41 -3.60
CA VAL A 23 4.28 15.38 -2.65
C VAL A 23 2.78 15.14 -2.51
N VAL A 24 2.30 15.02 -1.28
CA VAL A 24 0.87 14.97 -0.95
C VAL A 24 0.45 16.34 -0.44
N LEU A 25 -0.23 17.11 -1.30
CA LEU A 25 -0.70 18.45 -0.98
C LEU A 25 -2.11 18.41 -0.38
N GLY A 26 -2.32 19.18 0.69
CA GLY A 26 -3.66 19.49 1.19
C GLY A 26 -4.34 20.53 0.30
N ASP A 27 -5.66 20.67 0.44
CA ASP A 27 -6.37 21.80 -0.12
C ASP A 27 -6.05 23.10 0.63
N SER A 28 -6.28 24.23 -0.05
CA SER A 28 -6.09 25.58 0.49
C SER A 28 -7.24 26.02 1.41
N VAL A 29 -8.35 25.27 1.41
CA VAL A 29 -9.43 25.42 2.37
C VAL A 29 -9.00 24.60 3.58
N ALA A 30 -9.01 25.19 4.77
CA ALA A 30 -8.66 24.51 6.02
C ALA A 30 -9.71 23.47 6.44
N THR A 31 -10.26 22.72 5.49
CA THR A 31 -10.94 21.47 5.71
C THR A 31 -9.90 20.56 6.36
N ASN A 32 -10.12 20.20 7.63
CA ASN A 32 -9.26 19.29 8.39
C ASN A 32 -8.70 18.21 7.46
N SER A 33 -7.40 17.96 7.51
CA SER A 33 -6.55 17.16 6.60
C SER A 33 -7.05 15.76 6.20
N ILE A 34 -8.25 15.66 5.65
CA ILE A 34 -8.97 14.43 5.35
C ILE A 34 -8.22 13.72 4.23
N GLY A 35 -7.74 12.51 4.53
CA GLY A 35 -7.11 11.61 3.57
C GLY A 35 -5.58 11.69 3.50
N LYS A 36 -4.90 12.71 4.04
CA LYS A 36 -3.42 12.80 3.99
C LYS A 36 -2.77 11.77 4.91
N SER A 37 -3.12 11.82 6.20
CA SER A 37 -2.66 10.81 7.16
C SER A 37 -3.16 9.43 6.77
N THR A 38 -4.39 9.33 6.27
CA THR A 38 -4.96 8.06 5.77
C THR A 38 -4.13 7.49 4.63
N LEU A 39 -3.70 8.29 3.66
CA LEU A 39 -2.81 7.82 2.60
C LEU A 39 -1.48 7.31 3.16
N LEU A 40 -0.86 8.02 4.11
CA LEU A 40 0.38 7.54 4.75
C LEU A 40 0.16 6.24 5.53
N MET A 41 -1.00 6.07 6.17
CA MET A 41 -1.38 4.82 6.84
C MET A 41 -1.65 3.68 5.85
N VAL A 42 -2.23 3.97 4.69
CA VAL A 42 -2.34 2.98 3.61
C VAL A 42 -0.96 2.58 3.10
N LEU A 43 -0.03 3.53 2.97
CA LEU A 43 1.34 3.21 2.62
C LEU A 43 1.98 2.30 3.67
N ASP A 44 1.89 2.64 4.96
CA ASP A 44 2.32 1.75 6.05
C ASP A 44 1.69 0.34 5.91
N PHE A 45 0.38 0.27 5.67
CA PHE A 45 -0.34 -0.98 5.49
C PHE A 45 0.17 -1.81 4.30
N ILE A 46 0.35 -1.24 3.10
CA ILE A 46 0.87 -2.03 1.97
C ILE A 46 2.34 -2.46 2.16
N PHE A 47 3.09 -1.78 3.03
CA PHE A 47 4.45 -2.18 3.42
C PHE A 47 4.48 -3.21 4.56
N GLY A 48 3.32 -3.68 5.02
CA GLY A 48 3.21 -4.72 6.06
C GLY A 48 3.03 -4.18 7.48
N GLY A 49 2.72 -2.89 7.64
CA GLY A 49 2.33 -2.27 8.91
C GLY A 49 0.86 -2.48 9.24
N GLU A 50 0.44 -2.07 10.44
CA GLU A 50 -0.91 -2.30 10.98
C GLU A 50 -1.60 -0.99 11.42
N THR A 51 -0.90 0.15 11.33
CA THR A 51 -1.38 1.45 11.84
C THR A 51 -2.76 1.82 11.27
N PHE A 52 -2.99 1.48 10.00
CA PHE A 52 -4.26 1.71 9.32
C PHE A 52 -5.43 1.03 10.03
N LEU A 53 -5.26 -0.23 10.44
CA LEU A 53 -6.29 -1.04 11.10
C LEU A 53 -6.61 -0.50 12.48
N ASP A 54 -5.60 -0.03 13.21
CA ASP A 54 -5.77 0.48 14.58
C ASP A 54 -6.46 1.84 14.61
N HIS A 55 -6.06 2.75 13.71
CA HIS A 55 -6.46 4.15 13.75
C HIS A 55 -7.67 4.48 12.85
N ASN A 56 -8.09 3.55 11.99
CA ASN A 56 -9.19 3.78 11.04
C ASN A 56 -10.28 2.70 11.16
N LYS A 57 -10.52 2.18 12.37
CA LYS A 57 -11.60 1.21 12.63
C LYS A 57 -12.97 1.72 12.16
N ASP A 58 -13.24 3.02 12.32
CA ASP A 58 -14.46 3.64 11.82
C ASP A 58 -14.54 3.63 10.29
N VAL A 59 -13.41 3.81 9.59
CA VAL A 59 -13.35 3.76 8.11
C VAL A 59 -13.63 2.35 7.60
N VAL A 60 -13.06 1.32 8.21
CA VAL A 60 -13.34 -0.08 7.85
C VAL A 60 -14.81 -0.42 8.15
N ARG A 61 -15.36 0.06 9.27
CA ARG A 61 -16.77 -0.12 9.63
C ARG A 61 -17.72 0.54 8.61
N GLU A 62 -17.39 1.74 8.14
CA GLU A 62 -18.25 2.52 7.24
C GLU A 62 -18.13 2.10 5.77
N LEU A 63 -16.92 1.76 5.31
CA LEU A 63 -16.67 1.39 3.91
C LEU A 63 -16.77 -0.12 3.67
N GLY A 64 -16.88 -0.91 4.73
CA GLY A 64 -16.74 -2.35 4.67
C GLY A 64 -15.31 -2.79 4.38
N ASP A 65 -15.14 -4.10 4.26
CA ASP A 65 -13.87 -4.68 3.86
C ASP A 65 -13.48 -4.23 2.46
N HIS A 66 -12.23 -3.84 2.29
CA HIS A 66 -11.73 -3.35 1.01
C HIS A 66 -10.27 -3.75 0.77
N ASP A 67 -9.91 -3.69 -0.50
CA ASP A 67 -8.64 -4.15 -1.02
C ASP A 67 -7.76 -3.01 -1.51
N TYR A 68 -6.46 -3.17 -1.22
CA TYR A 68 -5.39 -2.35 -1.77
C TYR A 68 -4.57 -3.20 -2.72
N PHE A 69 -4.54 -2.78 -3.98
CA PHE A 69 -3.70 -3.36 -5.01
C PHE A 69 -2.52 -2.44 -5.24
N PHE A 70 -1.31 -2.96 -5.31
CA PHE A 70 -0.11 -2.11 -5.41
C PHE A 70 1.01 -2.83 -6.13
N ALA A 71 1.92 -2.04 -6.71
CA ALA A 71 3.04 -2.59 -7.43
C ALA A 71 4.36 -1.90 -7.10
N PHE A 72 5.43 -2.70 -7.14
CA PHE A 72 6.80 -2.27 -6.99
C PHE A 72 7.61 -2.57 -8.25
N VAL A 73 8.62 -1.74 -8.48
CA VAL A 73 9.71 -2.03 -9.41
C VAL A 73 10.99 -2.27 -8.62
N PHE A 74 11.52 -3.49 -8.65
CA PHE A 74 12.82 -3.86 -8.08
C PHE A 74 13.68 -4.51 -9.16
N ASP A 75 14.93 -4.07 -9.32
CA ASP A 75 15.85 -4.57 -10.35
C ASP A 75 15.23 -4.68 -11.75
N LYS A 76 14.44 -3.66 -12.14
CA LYS A 76 13.68 -3.57 -13.41
C LYS A 76 12.55 -4.59 -13.58
N ASN A 77 12.25 -5.38 -12.56
CA ASN A 77 11.11 -6.30 -12.53
C ASN A 77 9.92 -5.69 -11.79
N ASN A 78 8.72 -5.90 -12.34
CA ASN A 78 7.47 -5.48 -11.71
C ASN A 78 6.95 -6.58 -10.79
N TYR A 79 6.54 -6.21 -9.58
CA TYR A 79 5.95 -7.09 -8.60
C TYR A 79 4.60 -6.53 -8.16
N PHE A 80 3.56 -7.33 -8.28
CA PHE A 80 2.17 -6.92 -8.04
C PHE A 80 1.63 -7.66 -6.82
N PHE A 81 0.86 -6.94 -6.00
CA PHE A 81 0.34 -7.47 -4.76
C PHE A 81 -1.08 -6.95 -4.47
N ARG A 82 -1.81 -7.70 -3.64
CA ARG A 82 -3.04 -7.28 -2.97
C ARG A 82 -2.92 -7.50 -1.47
N ARG A 83 -3.39 -6.54 -0.67
CA ARG A 83 -3.66 -6.72 0.76
C ARG A 83 -5.03 -6.13 1.08
N GLY A 84 -5.87 -6.90 1.77
CA GLY A 84 -7.24 -6.49 2.13
C GLY A 84 -7.42 -6.36 3.64
N THR A 85 -8.43 -5.61 4.06
CA THR A 85 -8.76 -5.44 5.50
C THR A 85 -9.44 -6.66 6.11
N HIS A 86 -10.03 -7.54 5.29
CA HIS A 86 -10.71 -8.77 5.75
C HIS A 86 -9.71 -9.82 6.27
N THR A 87 -8.61 -10.02 5.53
CA THR A 87 -7.50 -10.91 5.89
C THR A 87 -6.21 -10.12 5.96
N PRO A 88 -6.08 -9.21 6.95
CA PRO A 88 -4.99 -8.25 6.99
C PRO A 88 -3.63 -8.92 7.17
N ASP A 89 -3.56 -10.12 7.73
CA ASP A 89 -2.30 -10.83 7.98
C ASP A 89 -1.74 -11.55 6.74
N ILE A 90 -2.41 -11.41 5.59
CA ILE A 90 -2.03 -12.04 4.33
C ILE A 90 -1.87 -10.99 3.24
N VAL A 91 -0.75 -11.10 2.52
CA VAL A 91 -0.51 -10.39 1.26
C VAL A 91 -0.54 -11.40 0.12
N TYR A 92 -1.32 -11.14 -0.91
CA TYR A 92 -1.36 -11.98 -2.11
C TYR A 92 -0.41 -11.43 -3.15
N ALA A 93 0.54 -12.22 -3.63
CA ALA A 93 1.27 -11.92 -4.85
C ALA A 93 0.35 -12.12 -6.06
N CYS A 94 0.42 -11.22 -7.02
CA CYS A 94 -0.46 -11.18 -8.18
C CYS A 94 0.30 -11.23 -9.52
N ASN A 95 -0.41 -11.39 -10.63
CA ASN A 95 0.11 -11.00 -11.95
C ASN A 95 -0.10 -9.50 -12.23
N ASP A 96 0.27 -9.10 -13.44
CA ASP A 96 0.10 -7.76 -14.02
C ASP A 96 -1.37 -7.32 -14.18
N LYS A 97 -2.33 -8.25 -14.06
CA LYS A 97 -3.77 -7.99 -14.03
C LYS A 97 -4.34 -7.97 -12.61
N TYR A 98 -3.49 -8.02 -11.59
CA TYR A 98 -3.87 -8.15 -10.18
C TYR A 98 -4.65 -9.43 -9.82
N GLU A 99 -4.60 -10.46 -10.66
CA GLU A 99 -5.15 -11.77 -10.33
C GLU A 99 -4.21 -12.45 -9.31
N GLU A 100 -4.79 -12.88 -8.18
CA GLU A 100 -4.07 -13.51 -7.08
C GLU A 100 -3.40 -14.82 -7.51
N LYS A 101 -2.19 -15.06 -6.99
CA LYS A 101 -1.45 -16.30 -7.21
C LYS A 101 -1.08 -17.00 -5.92
N LYS A 102 -0.31 -16.32 -5.08
CA LYS A 102 0.30 -16.92 -3.89
C LYS A 102 0.02 -16.06 -2.66
N PRO A 103 -0.56 -16.62 -1.58
CA PRO A 103 -0.61 -15.94 -0.30
C PRO A 103 0.77 -15.94 0.37
N LEU A 104 1.11 -14.84 1.02
CA LEU A 104 2.30 -14.63 1.83
C LEU A 104 1.86 -14.16 3.21
N SER A 105 2.47 -14.68 4.28
CA SER A 105 2.35 -14.05 5.59
C SER A 105 3.01 -12.65 5.56
N ILE A 106 2.70 -11.82 6.54
CA ILE A 106 3.36 -10.52 6.69
C ILE A 106 4.88 -10.69 6.87
N GLU A 107 5.33 -11.73 7.56
CA GLU A 107 6.75 -12.03 7.73
C GLU A 107 7.42 -12.37 6.39
N ASP A 108 6.85 -13.30 5.63
CA ASP A 108 7.38 -13.71 4.33
C ASP A 108 7.40 -12.54 3.33
N TYR A 109 6.35 -11.72 3.36
CA TYR A 109 6.26 -10.52 2.54
C TYR A 109 7.33 -9.49 2.93
N LYS A 110 7.55 -9.23 4.23
CA LYS A 110 8.62 -8.34 4.71
C LYS A 110 10.02 -8.87 4.35
N VAL A 111 10.23 -10.19 4.42
CA VAL A 111 11.47 -10.83 3.96
C VAL A 111 11.66 -10.59 2.46
N PHE A 112 10.63 -10.81 1.64
CA PHE A 112 10.66 -10.51 0.21
C PHE A 112 11.03 -9.04 -0.04
N LEU A 113 10.36 -8.09 0.62
CA LEU A 113 10.64 -6.66 0.45
C LEU A 113 12.09 -6.33 0.80
N LYS A 114 12.59 -6.83 1.94
CA LYS A 114 13.97 -6.64 2.37
C LYS A 114 14.98 -7.20 1.37
N SER A 115 14.71 -8.37 0.80
CA SER A 115 15.57 -8.99 -0.21
C SER A 115 15.53 -8.28 -1.56
N ALA A 116 14.34 -7.82 -1.98
CA ALA A 116 14.13 -7.14 -3.26
C ALA A 116 14.62 -5.69 -3.24
N THR A 117 14.61 -5.03 -2.08
CA THR A 117 15.29 -3.76 -1.90
C THR A 117 16.77 -4.02 -1.68
N HIS A 118 17.65 -3.55 -2.57
CA HIS A 118 19.09 -3.48 -2.29
C HIS A 118 19.41 -2.43 -1.20
N PHE A 119 18.81 -2.55 -0.02
CA PHE A 119 19.00 -1.64 1.10
C PHE A 119 20.30 -1.99 1.83
N LYS A 120 21.43 -1.61 1.23
CA LYS A 120 22.70 -1.49 1.96
C LYS A 120 22.62 -0.22 2.79
N ILE A 121 22.42 -0.35 4.09
CA ILE A 121 22.76 0.73 5.01
C ILE A 121 24.29 0.86 4.95
N LEU A 122 24.78 1.86 4.22
CA LEU A 122 26.14 2.37 4.39
C LEU A 122 26.08 3.26 5.64
N ILE A 123 26.28 2.66 6.80
CA ILE A 123 26.77 3.35 8.00
C ILE A 123 28.26 3.04 8.14
#